data_AF-A0A1X7L6A9-F1
#
_entry.id   AF-A0A1X7L6A9-F1
#
_cell.length_a   1.000
_cell.length_b   1.000
_cell.length_c   1.000
_cell.angle_alpha   90.00
_cell.angle_beta   90.00
_cell.angle_gamma   90.00
#
_symmetry.space_group_name_H-M   'P 1'
#
loop_
_entity.id
_entity.type
_entity.pdbx_description
1 polymer ?
#
loop_
_entity_poly.entity_id
_entity_poly.type
_entity_poly.pdbx_seq_one_letter_code
_entity_poly.pdbx_strand_id
1 'polypeptide(L)'
;MSKIIKSTLVVLLLIFCSQNKAFSQNAGQISGKLILDDSWERKIYVSYITTFEKEYAVSNDLIITSAIIDSLGNFKIDLNKTPTKWSLLRLHVVKKGITPNSLVIGSSNENFIFLVAKRDSEIEIFNTEDIPIFSNTRIEGASYMSTFDYIKKLANYPNIIDYDNSLIEKEFIREVVSEKLKVVADTCNNPLVSLYAIYQTDFQSDYLENPKYYQSFLLKWKNENSSYFSSFQQKFPAENHPLFTVNNTKYFVFVVSFIGLLAISVLLYFKKKSQKVEQLSIQERKIFDLIRNGLSNKEISAECNIELTTVKSHVSSIYAKLQLKSRKDAINFKTKSL
;
A
#
# COMPACT_ATOMS: atom_id res chain seq x y z
N MET A 1 -14.65 31.97 -32.56
CA MET A 1 -14.85 31.11 -31.36
C MET A 1 -13.58 30.50 -30.76
N SER A 2 -12.42 30.45 -31.44
CA SER A 2 -11.25 29.67 -30.92
C SER A 2 -10.32 30.39 -29.92
N LYS A 3 -10.30 31.73 -29.86
CA LYS A 3 -9.44 32.48 -28.92
C LYS A 3 -10.01 32.56 -27.50
N ILE A 4 -11.33 32.70 -27.37
CA ILE A 4 -12.01 32.83 -26.07
C ILE A 4 -11.92 31.51 -25.30
N ILE A 5 -12.11 30.36 -25.97
CA ILE A 5 -12.03 29.03 -25.37
C ILE A 5 -10.60 28.69 -24.91
N LYS A 6 -9.57 29.11 -25.65
CA LYS A 6 -8.18 28.95 -25.22
C LYS A 6 -7.85 29.82 -24.00
N SER A 7 -8.37 31.05 -23.96
CA SER A 7 -8.13 31.96 -22.84
C SER A 7 -8.85 31.51 -21.57
N THR A 8 -10.07 30.97 -21.67
CA THR A 8 -10.77 30.40 -20.51
C THR A 8 -10.14 29.11 -20.01
N LEU A 9 -9.61 28.25 -20.90
CA LEU A 9 -8.91 27.03 -20.48
C LEU A 9 -7.62 27.33 -19.72
N VAL A 10 -6.86 28.36 -20.14
CA VAL A 10 -5.62 28.79 -19.47
C VAL A 10 -5.91 29.41 -18.10
N VAL A 11 -6.98 30.22 -17.99
CA VAL A 11 -7.42 30.76 -16.71
C VAL A 11 -7.92 29.66 -15.77
N LEU A 12 -8.66 28.66 -16.29
CA LEU A 12 -9.08 27.51 -15.48
C LEU A 12 -7.89 26.67 -14.98
N LEU A 13 -6.86 26.48 -15.81
CA LEU A 13 -5.61 25.79 -15.45
C LEU A 13 -4.79 26.57 -14.42
N LEU A 14 -4.74 27.90 -14.53
CA LEU A 14 -4.07 28.76 -13.54
C LEU A 14 -4.81 28.77 -12.20
N ILE A 15 -6.15 28.76 -12.21
CA ILE A 15 -6.97 28.65 -10.99
C ILE A 15 -6.81 27.27 -10.34
N PHE A 16 -6.67 26.20 -11.14
CA PHE A 16 -6.36 24.85 -10.64
C PHE A 16 -4.93 24.74 -10.07
N CYS A 17 -3.96 25.46 -10.64
CA CYS A 17 -2.59 25.51 -10.11
C CYS A 17 -2.45 26.38 -8.85
N SER A 18 -3.33 27.38 -8.65
CA SER A 18 -3.33 28.23 -7.44
C SER A 18 -4.06 27.63 -6.23
N GLN A 19 -4.66 26.44 -6.37
CA GLN A 19 -5.28 25.70 -5.26
C GLN A 19 -4.27 24.80 -4.51
N ASN A 20 -2.97 24.88 -4.83
CA ASN A 20 -1.95 24.46 -3.89
C ASN A 20 -2.05 25.39 -2.69
N LYS A 21 -2.83 24.97 -1.67
CA LYS A 21 -2.69 25.47 -0.32
C LYS A 21 -1.19 25.47 -0.07
N ALA A 22 -0.59 26.66 0.01
CA ALA A 22 0.64 26.85 0.73
C ALA A 22 0.32 26.46 2.18
N PHE A 23 0.33 25.16 2.46
CA PHE A 23 0.34 24.65 3.81
C PHE A 23 1.75 24.98 4.29
N SER A 24 1.92 26.19 4.80
CA SER A 24 2.97 26.48 5.76
C SER A 24 2.64 25.61 6.97
N GLN A 25 3.06 24.34 6.90
CA GLN A 25 2.91 23.38 7.98
C GLN A 25 4.01 23.76 8.96
N ASN A 26 3.79 24.85 9.70
CA ASN A 26 4.69 25.25 10.78
C ASN A 26 4.81 24.03 11.69
N ALA A 27 6.03 23.57 11.90
CA ALA A 27 6.25 22.52 12.87
C ALA A 27 5.80 23.03 14.23
N GLY A 28 5.04 22.19 14.92
CA GLY A 28 4.63 22.44 16.29
C GLY A 28 5.79 22.22 17.24
N GLN A 29 5.49 22.27 18.53
CA GLN A 29 6.47 22.19 19.59
C GLN A 29 5.98 21.34 20.75
N ILE A 30 6.94 20.80 21.50
CA ILE A 30 6.71 20.31 22.85
C ILE A 30 7.44 21.24 23.80
N SER A 31 6.70 21.89 24.69
CA SER A 31 7.25 22.81 25.69
C SER A 31 6.79 22.44 27.08
N GLY A 32 7.31 23.14 28.09
CA GLY A 32 6.83 23.00 29.45
C GLY A 32 7.93 23.17 30.46
N LYS A 33 7.73 22.61 31.65
CA LYS A 33 8.63 22.76 32.79
C LYS A 33 8.86 21.43 33.49
N LEU A 34 10.13 21.10 33.71
CA LEU A 34 10.59 19.96 34.48
C LEU A 34 11.34 20.42 35.74
N ILE A 35 10.87 20.00 36.90
CA ILE A 35 11.57 20.12 38.17
C ILE A 35 12.61 19.00 38.23
N LEU A 36 13.88 19.39 38.28
CA LEU A 36 15.04 18.50 38.26
C LEU A 36 16.02 18.90 39.36
N ASP A 37 16.51 17.91 40.11
CA ASP A 37 17.65 18.08 41.01
C ASP A 37 18.98 18.21 40.24
N ASP A 38 20.07 18.47 40.96
CA ASP A 38 21.39 18.69 40.39
C ASP A 38 22.08 17.42 39.87
N SER A 39 21.52 16.22 40.11
CA SER A 39 22.05 14.97 39.57
C SER A 39 21.72 14.79 38.09
N TRP A 40 20.69 15.47 37.58
CA TRP A 40 20.23 15.37 36.20
C TRP A 40 20.98 16.30 35.25
N GLU A 41 21.22 15.82 34.03
CA GLU A 41 21.63 16.67 32.92
C GLU A 41 20.45 17.58 32.55
N ARG A 42 20.71 18.89 32.37
CA ARG A 42 19.70 19.89 31.97
C ARG A 42 19.40 19.81 30.47
N LYS A 43 19.05 18.61 30.01
CA LYS A 43 18.81 18.30 28.61
C LYS A 43 17.78 17.19 28.48
N ILE A 44 16.79 17.43 27.64
CA ILE A 44 15.74 16.48 27.29
C ILE A 44 15.98 15.95 25.88
N TYR A 45 15.86 14.64 25.72
CA TYR A 45 16.05 13.93 24.47
C TYR A 45 14.71 13.42 23.96
N VAL A 46 14.55 13.37 22.64
CA VAL A 46 13.36 12.83 21.98
C VAL A 46 13.76 11.69 21.07
N SER A 47 13.28 10.50 21.38
CA SER A 47 13.39 9.33 20.51
C SER A 47 12.11 9.11 19.71
N TYR A 48 12.24 8.74 18.43
CA TYR A 48 11.14 8.26 17.60
C TYR A 48 11.09 6.73 17.61
N ILE A 49 9.99 6.17 18.10
CA ILE A 49 9.79 4.72 18.20
C ILE A 49 9.01 4.25 16.98
N THR A 50 9.65 3.53 16.06
CA THR A 50 9.05 3.17 14.76
C THR A 50 7.92 2.14 14.84
N THR A 51 7.96 1.24 15.84
CA THR A 51 6.98 0.16 16.06
C THR A 51 6.85 -0.13 17.56
N PHE A 52 5.71 -0.64 18.03
CA PHE A 52 5.47 -0.88 19.46
C PHE A 52 6.36 -1.99 20.05
N GLU A 53 6.81 -2.95 19.24
CA GLU A 53 7.77 -3.97 19.68
C GLU A 53 9.13 -3.38 20.08
N LYS A 54 9.40 -2.14 19.65
CA LYS A 54 10.63 -1.39 19.96
C LYS A 54 10.41 -0.31 21.02
N GLU A 55 9.31 -0.35 21.78
CA GLU A 55 8.95 0.65 22.81
C GLU A 55 10.11 0.93 23.78
N TYR A 56 10.75 -0.13 24.28
CA TYR A 56 11.88 -0.04 25.22
C TYR A 56 13.24 -0.19 24.54
N ALA A 57 13.32 -0.19 23.21
CA ALA A 57 14.59 -0.27 22.50
C ALA A 57 15.41 1.01 22.71
N VAL A 58 16.73 0.85 22.84
CA VAL A 58 17.63 1.96 23.15
C VAL A 58 18.78 2.00 22.15
N SER A 59 18.90 3.09 21.41
CA SER A 59 19.98 3.38 20.47
C SER A 59 20.05 4.89 20.24
N ASN A 60 21.26 5.40 19.96
CA ASN A 60 21.45 6.80 19.56
C ASN A 60 20.68 7.12 18.27
N ASP A 61 20.52 6.15 17.36
CA ASP A 61 19.82 6.33 16.08
C ASP A 61 18.32 6.60 16.26
N LEU A 62 17.75 6.25 17.42
CA LEU A 62 16.36 6.54 17.73
C LEU A 62 16.18 8.01 18.14
N ILE A 63 17.22 8.68 18.63
CA ILE A 63 17.16 10.08 19.10
C ILE A 63 17.11 11.02 17.90
N ILE A 64 15.95 11.62 17.66
CA ILE A 64 15.72 12.52 16.53
C ILE A 64 16.07 13.97 16.86
N THR A 65 15.90 14.39 18.12
CA THR A 65 16.19 15.75 18.57
C THR A 65 16.43 15.82 20.08
N SER A 66 16.89 16.97 20.57
CA SER A 66 17.07 17.26 21.98
C SER A 66 16.92 18.76 22.24
N ALA A 67 16.55 19.14 23.45
CA ALA A 67 16.49 20.53 23.88
C ALA A 67 17.18 20.74 25.24
N ILE A 68 17.72 21.94 25.44
CA ILE A 68 18.26 22.36 26.73
C ILE A 68 17.09 22.71 27.66
N ILE A 69 17.24 22.34 28.94
CA ILE A 69 16.35 22.74 30.02
C ILE A 69 17.01 23.91 30.74
N ASP A 70 16.33 25.05 30.86
CA ASP A 70 16.91 26.22 31.51
C ASP A 70 17.04 26.03 33.03
N SER A 71 17.62 27.03 33.72
CA SER A 71 17.80 27.01 35.18
C SER A 71 16.48 27.00 35.95
N LEU A 72 15.37 27.42 35.34
CA LEU A 72 14.04 27.41 35.92
C LEU A 72 13.27 26.13 35.59
N GLY A 73 13.87 25.20 34.83
CA GLY A 73 13.27 23.94 34.41
C GLY A 73 12.49 24.02 33.10
N ASN A 74 12.42 25.18 32.44
CA ASN A 74 11.66 25.30 31.20
C ASN A 74 12.43 24.72 30.03
N PHE A 75 11.70 24.14 29.09
CA PHE A 75 12.26 23.62 27.85
C PHE A 75 11.31 23.85 26.68
N LYS A 76 11.88 23.81 25.47
CA LYS A 76 11.14 23.88 24.22
C LYS A 76 11.81 23.03 23.16
N ILE A 77 11.07 22.08 22.61
CA ILE A 77 11.50 21.14 21.58
C ILE A 77 10.73 21.44 20.30
N ASP A 78 11.46 21.59 19.20
CA ASP A 78 10.90 21.75 17.87
C ASP A 78 10.63 20.37 17.22
N LEU A 79 9.43 20.19 16.66
CA LEU A 79 8.99 18.94 16.01
C LEU A 79 9.28 18.87 14.51
N ASN A 80 10.16 19.72 13.97
CA ASN A 80 10.60 19.70 12.57
C ASN A 80 11.11 18.33 12.10
N LYS A 81 11.77 17.58 12.98
CA LYS A 81 12.30 16.23 12.70
C LYS A 81 11.31 15.10 12.98
N THR A 82 10.11 15.41 13.46
CA THR A 82 9.05 14.45 13.76
C THR A 82 8.26 14.10 12.48
N PRO A 83 7.74 12.86 12.35
CA PRO A 83 6.84 12.51 11.25
C PRO A 83 5.57 13.37 11.19
N THR A 84 5.02 13.58 10.00
CA THR A 84 3.72 14.27 9.82
C THR A 84 2.52 13.44 10.27
N LYS A 85 2.71 12.12 10.43
CA LYS A 85 1.71 11.17 10.90
C LYS A 85 1.82 10.98 12.41
N TRP A 86 0.77 10.45 13.02
CA TRP A 86 0.79 10.05 14.42
C TRP A 86 1.95 9.09 14.69
N SER A 87 2.74 9.42 15.70
CA SER A 87 3.95 8.70 16.07
C SER A 87 4.07 8.60 17.58
N LEU A 88 4.69 7.51 18.03
CA LEU A 88 5.10 7.31 19.41
C LEU A 88 6.50 7.92 19.59
N LEU A 89 6.55 8.97 20.41
CA LEU A 89 7.78 9.60 20.85
C LEU A 89 8.09 9.14 22.27
N ARG A 90 9.37 9.00 22.57
CA ARG A 90 9.86 8.85 23.95
C ARG A 90 10.65 10.09 24.32
N LEU A 91 10.20 10.79 25.35
CA LEU A 91 10.96 11.87 25.96
C LEU A 91 11.72 11.29 27.14
N HIS A 92 12.99 11.62 27.27
CA HIS A 92 13.79 11.18 28.41
C HIS A 92 14.87 12.18 28.79
N VAL A 93 15.31 12.10 30.05
CA VAL A 93 16.44 12.84 30.60
C VAL A 93 17.46 11.86 31.16
N VAL A 94 18.71 12.26 31.34
CA VAL A 94 19.76 11.37 31.86
C VAL A 94 20.50 12.03 33.02
N LYS A 95 21.11 11.23 33.89
CA LYS A 95 21.99 11.75 34.94
C LYS A 95 23.30 12.26 34.36
N LYS A 96 23.94 13.21 35.04
CA LYS A 96 25.25 13.75 34.64
C LYS A 96 26.28 12.63 34.49
N GLY A 97 27.01 12.62 33.37
CA GLY A 97 28.04 11.63 33.06
C GLY A 97 27.50 10.31 32.48
N ILE A 98 26.19 10.15 32.34
CA ILE A 98 25.57 8.99 31.70
C ILE A 98 25.35 9.26 30.20
N THR A 99 25.44 8.22 29.39
CA THR A 99 25.24 8.34 27.94
C THR A 99 23.79 8.69 27.58
N PRO A 100 23.54 9.47 26.50
CA PRO A 100 22.20 9.86 26.09
C PRO A 100 21.26 8.71 25.75
N ASN A 101 21.79 7.55 25.36
CA ASN A 101 21.06 6.32 25.11
C ASN A 101 20.90 5.48 26.39
N SER A 102 20.70 6.11 27.55
CA SER A 102 20.43 5.40 28.80
C SER A 102 18.97 5.54 29.19
N LEU A 103 18.34 4.42 29.51
CA LEU A 103 16.95 4.33 29.92
C LEU A 103 16.86 3.55 31.24
N VAL A 104 16.15 4.12 32.21
CA VAL A 104 15.90 3.53 33.52
C VAL A 104 14.41 3.22 33.62
N ILE A 105 14.06 1.98 33.91
CA ILE A 105 12.68 1.48 33.93
C ILE A 105 12.33 0.99 35.33
N GLY A 106 11.15 1.33 35.84
CA GLY A 106 10.57 0.67 37.02
C GLY A 106 11.26 0.97 38.36
N SER A 107 11.77 2.19 38.54
CA SER A 107 12.33 2.64 39.82
C SER A 107 12.01 4.11 40.08
N SER A 108 12.37 4.62 41.26
CA SER A 108 12.31 6.06 41.55
C SER A 108 13.10 6.91 40.53
N ASN A 109 14.12 6.34 39.89
CA ASN A 109 14.92 7.01 38.88
C ASN A 109 14.40 6.82 37.44
N GLU A 110 13.15 6.35 37.26
CA GLU A 110 12.57 6.26 35.92
C GLU A 110 12.61 7.63 35.22
N ASN A 111 13.18 7.63 34.02
CA ASN A 111 13.70 8.83 33.39
C ASN A 111 13.04 9.15 32.04
N PHE A 112 11.89 8.55 31.74
CA PHE A 112 11.24 8.72 30.45
C PHE A 112 9.72 8.76 30.54
N ILE A 113 9.11 9.27 29.46
CA ILE A 113 7.68 9.22 29.19
C ILE A 113 7.43 8.94 27.71
N PHE A 114 6.36 8.21 27.41
CA PHE A 114 5.87 8.05 26.04
C PHE A 114 4.79 9.07 25.73
N LEU A 115 4.85 9.61 24.51
CA LEU A 115 3.88 10.57 24.00
C LEU A 115 3.46 10.21 22.59
N VAL A 116 2.17 10.40 22.32
CA VAL A 116 1.66 10.36 20.95
C VAL A 116 1.68 11.77 20.37
N ALA A 117 2.39 11.97 19.27
CA ALA A 117 2.52 13.28 18.63
C ALA A 117 2.76 13.15 17.12
N LYS A 118 2.60 14.27 16.41
CA LYS A 118 2.92 14.45 15.00
C LYS A 118 3.60 15.81 14.81
N ARG A 119 4.14 16.08 13.63
CA ARG A 119 4.94 17.28 13.32
C ARG A 119 4.28 18.60 13.71
N ASP A 120 2.96 18.72 13.57
CA ASP A 120 2.17 19.93 13.86
C ASP A 120 1.51 19.88 15.25
N SER A 121 1.94 18.98 16.14
CA SER A 121 1.44 18.91 17.51
C SER A 121 1.96 20.07 18.36
N GLU A 122 1.08 20.65 19.16
CA GLU A 122 1.39 21.62 20.21
C GLU A 122 1.09 20.95 21.56
N ILE A 123 2.13 20.64 22.33
CA ILE A 123 2.00 19.88 23.58
C ILE A 123 2.77 20.58 24.69
N GLU A 124 2.12 20.74 25.84
CA GLU A 124 2.79 21.21 27.05
C GLU A 124 2.89 20.13 28.11
N ILE A 125 4.01 20.08 28.81
CA ILE A 125 4.35 19.02 29.77
C ILE A 125 4.87 19.64 31.05
N PHE A 126 4.25 19.29 32.16
CA PHE A 126 4.63 19.75 33.48
C PHE A 126 4.72 18.57 34.43
N ASN A 127 5.85 18.35 35.09
CA ASN A 127 5.87 17.42 36.22
C ASN A 127 5.34 18.12 37.48
N THR A 128 4.57 17.39 38.29
CA THR A 128 4.07 17.90 39.58
C THR A 128 4.89 17.43 40.77
N GLU A 129 5.80 16.47 40.56
CA GLU A 129 6.68 15.89 41.58
C GLU A 129 8.09 15.69 41.02
N ASP A 130 9.07 15.59 41.91
CA ASP A 130 10.48 15.54 41.53
C ASP A 130 10.94 14.13 41.14
N ILE A 131 10.30 13.07 41.66
CA ILE A 131 10.77 11.70 41.56
C ILE A 131 9.60 10.69 41.57
N PRO A 132 9.47 9.78 40.59
CA PRO A 132 10.12 9.80 39.28
C PRO A 132 9.70 11.04 38.47
N ILE A 133 10.60 11.54 37.62
CA ILE A 133 10.43 12.83 36.92
C ILE A 133 9.12 12.89 36.12
N PHE A 134 8.69 11.76 35.57
CA PHE A 134 7.52 11.69 34.70
C PHE A 134 6.31 10.97 35.32
N SER A 135 6.34 10.59 36.60
CA SER A 135 5.26 9.81 37.23
C SER A 135 3.93 10.57 37.27
N ASN A 136 3.98 11.84 37.67
CA ASN A 136 2.82 12.72 37.80
C ASN A 136 2.94 13.89 36.82
N THR A 137 2.86 13.55 35.54
CA THR A 137 2.98 14.51 34.45
C THR A 137 1.61 15.05 34.04
N ARG A 138 1.42 16.36 34.10
CA ARG A 138 0.31 17.06 33.46
C ARG A 138 0.66 17.31 32.00
N ILE A 139 -0.19 16.85 31.09
CA ILE A 139 -0.03 17.04 29.65
C ILE A 139 -1.20 17.86 29.11
N GLU A 140 -0.89 18.92 28.36
CA GLU A 140 -1.86 19.78 27.67
C GLU A 140 -1.67 19.76 26.16
N GLY A 141 -2.69 20.16 25.41
CA GLY A 141 -2.66 20.14 23.94
C GLY A 141 -2.79 18.74 23.31
N ALA A 142 -2.81 17.68 24.13
CA ALA A 142 -2.89 16.29 23.69
C ALA A 142 -3.95 15.49 24.47
N SER A 143 -5.24 15.78 24.29
CA SER A 143 -6.34 15.15 25.04
C SER A 143 -6.37 13.62 24.97
N TYR A 144 -5.94 13.05 23.84
CA TYR A 144 -5.83 11.60 23.63
C TYR A 144 -4.79 10.92 24.54
N MET A 145 -3.88 11.67 25.17
CA MET A 145 -2.93 11.13 26.14
C MET A 145 -3.62 10.62 27.41
N SER A 146 -4.78 11.16 27.76
CA SER A 146 -5.56 10.62 28.89
C SER A 146 -6.02 9.18 28.63
N THR A 147 -6.47 8.89 27.40
CA THR A 147 -6.80 7.53 26.97
C THR A 147 -5.57 6.65 26.91
N PHE A 148 -4.43 7.17 26.42
CA PHE A 148 -3.17 6.43 26.36
C PHE A 148 -2.69 6.01 27.76
N ASP A 149 -2.73 6.92 28.74
CA ASP A 149 -2.39 6.63 30.14
C ASP A 149 -3.38 5.63 30.77
N TYR A 150 -4.68 5.79 30.49
CA TYR A 150 -5.69 4.83 30.92
C TYR A 150 -5.41 3.41 30.38
N ILE A 151 -5.03 3.28 29.10
CA ILE A 151 -4.64 2.00 28.51
C ILE A 151 -3.45 1.40 29.26
N LYS A 152 -2.39 2.18 29.53
CA LYS A 152 -1.22 1.69 30.28
C LYS A 152 -1.59 1.19 31.67
N LYS A 153 -2.40 1.95 32.41
CA LYS A 153 -2.87 1.57 33.75
C LYS A 153 -3.71 0.31 33.72
N LEU A 154 -4.63 0.21 32.75
CA LEU A 154 -5.51 -0.94 32.58
C LEU A 154 -4.73 -2.19 32.18
N ALA A 155 -3.78 -2.08 31.25
CA ALA A 155 -2.94 -3.19 30.81
C ALA A 155 -2.04 -3.75 31.92
N ASN A 156 -1.58 -2.88 32.83
CA ASN A 156 -0.76 -3.30 33.97
C ASN A 156 -1.58 -3.83 35.16
N TYR A 157 -2.90 -3.62 35.16
CA TYR A 157 -3.78 -4.03 36.27
C TYR A 157 -3.64 -5.51 36.66
N PRO A 158 -3.57 -6.49 35.73
CA PRO A 158 -3.38 -7.90 36.08
C PRO A 158 -2.01 -8.24 36.68
N ASN A 159 -1.06 -7.31 36.69
CA ASN A 159 0.27 -7.53 37.27
C ASN A 159 0.40 -6.93 38.68
N ILE A 160 -0.57 -6.11 39.11
CA ILE A 160 -0.56 -5.42 40.41
C ILE A 160 -1.31 -6.23 41.47
N ILE A 161 -2.29 -7.03 41.08
CA ILE A 161 -3.08 -7.85 42.00
C ILE A 161 -2.23 -9.02 42.50
N ASP A 162 -2.27 -9.23 43.81
CA ASP A 162 -1.77 -10.45 44.42
C ASP A 162 -2.81 -11.55 44.26
N TYR A 163 -2.48 -12.56 43.46
CA TYR A 163 -3.30 -13.73 43.28
C TYR A 163 -2.71 -14.78 44.20
N ASP A 164 -3.25 -14.90 45.41
CA ASP A 164 -2.85 -15.82 46.50
C ASP A 164 -2.97 -17.32 46.13
N ASN A 165 -2.68 -17.71 44.88
CA ASN A 165 -2.58 -19.02 44.23
C ASN A 165 -3.67 -19.40 43.22
N SER A 166 -4.45 -18.45 42.68
CA SER A 166 -5.46 -18.73 41.63
C SER A 166 -5.00 -18.30 40.23
N LEU A 167 -4.44 -19.25 39.47
CA LEU A 167 -4.15 -19.03 38.04
C LEU A 167 -5.42 -18.72 37.24
N ILE A 168 -6.55 -19.34 37.60
CA ILE A 168 -7.85 -19.14 36.94
C ILE A 168 -8.30 -17.70 37.09
N GLU A 169 -8.18 -17.13 38.30
CA GLU A 169 -8.55 -15.74 38.56
C GLU A 169 -7.67 -14.78 37.77
N LYS A 170 -6.36 -15.04 37.72
CA LYS A 170 -5.43 -14.24 36.91
C LYS A 170 -5.81 -14.24 35.42
N GLU A 171 -6.10 -15.41 34.85
CA GLU A 171 -6.51 -15.52 33.45
C GLU A 171 -7.86 -14.84 33.20
N PHE A 172 -8.84 -15.01 34.10
CA PHE A 172 -10.11 -14.30 34.01
C PHE A 172 -9.94 -12.78 34.02
N ILE A 173 -9.10 -12.24 34.91
CA ILE A 173 -8.83 -10.80 34.96
C ILE A 173 -8.11 -10.32 33.69
N ARG A 174 -7.19 -11.11 33.13
CA ARG A 174 -6.55 -10.81 31.83
C ARG A 174 -7.55 -10.75 30.70
N GLU A 175 -8.48 -11.70 30.64
CA GLU A 175 -9.55 -11.73 29.64
C GLU A 175 -10.46 -10.50 29.75
N VAL A 176 -10.91 -10.15 30.97
CA VAL A 176 -11.72 -8.95 31.22
C VAL A 176 -10.98 -7.67 30.83
N VAL A 177 -9.67 -7.58 31.14
CA VAL A 177 -8.83 -6.44 30.75
C VAL A 177 -8.71 -6.37 29.22
N SER A 178 -8.49 -7.51 28.55
CA SER A 178 -8.43 -7.60 27.09
C SER A 178 -9.72 -7.08 26.43
N GLU A 179 -10.89 -7.52 26.91
CA GLU A 179 -12.18 -7.03 26.41
C GLU A 179 -12.35 -5.52 26.60
N LYS A 180 -11.97 -4.99 27.76
CA LYS A 180 -12.00 -3.54 27.99
C LYS A 180 -11.06 -2.78 27.06
N LEU A 181 -9.86 -3.31 26.81
CA LEU A 181 -8.91 -2.71 25.87
C LEU A 181 -9.45 -2.71 24.43
N LYS A 182 -10.14 -3.77 23.99
CA LYS A 182 -10.85 -3.80 22.69
C LYS A 182 -11.93 -2.72 22.60
N VAL A 183 -12.73 -2.53 23.65
CA VAL A 183 -13.74 -1.45 23.72
C VAL A 183 -13.09 -0.06 23.64
N VAL A 184 -11.96 0.14 24.32
CA VAL A 184 -11.19 1.39 24.22
C VAL A 184 -10.67 1.59 22.79
N ALA A 185 -10.15 0.54 22.16
CA ALA A 185 -9.65 0.60 20.79
C ALA A 185 -10.75 1.00 19.79
N ASP A 186 -11.97 0.50 19.98
CA ASP A 186 -13.12 0.79 19.13
C ASP A 186 -13.63 2.22 19.29
N THR A 187 -13.63 2.74 20.51
CA THR A 187 -14.12 4.10 20.83
C THR A 187 -13.09 5.19 20.62
N CYS A 188 -11.80 4.85 20.49
CA CYS A 188 -10.74 5.82 20.29
C CYS A 188 -10.75 6.43 18.88
N ASN A 189 -10.65 7.76 18.82
CA ASN A 189 -10.53 8.52 17.58
C ASN A 189 -9.09 8.61 17.05
N ASN A 190 -8.09 8.45 17.91
CA ASN A 190 -6.69 8.50 17.52
C ASN A 190 -6.25 7.10 17.04
N PRO A 191 -5.83 6.92 15.78
CA PRO A 191 -5.50 5.60 15.23
C PRO A 191 -4.35 4.94 15.99
N LEU A 192 -3.34 5.70 16.41
CA LEU A 192 -2.19 5.15 17.08
C LEU A 192 -2.51 4.72 18.52
N VAL A 193 -3.31 5.51 19.24
CA VAL A 193 -3.77 5.15 20.59
C VAL A 193 -4.73 3.95 20.54
N SER A 194 -5.62 3.91 19.54
CA SER A 194 -6.50 2.77 19.24
C SER A 194 -5.69 1.49 19.03
N LEU A 195 -4.67 1.55 18.17
CA LEU A 195 -3.80 0.40 17.92
C LEU A 195 -2.96 0.02 19.15
N TYR A 196 -2.48 1.00 19.91
CA TYR A 196 -1.74 0.74 21.14
C TYR A 196 -2.55 -0.10 22.13
N ALA A 197 -3.86 0.17 22.28
CA ALA A 197 -4.75 -0.64 23.12
C ALA A 197 -4.78 -2.12 22.70
N ILE A 198 -4.84 -2.39 21.39
CA ILE A 198 -4.79 -3.77 20.87
C ILE A 198 -3.43 -4.41 21.11
N TYR A 199 -2.34 -3.65 21.01
CA TYR A 199 -1.00 -4.16 21.29
C TYR A 199 -0.78 -4.56 22.76
N GLN A 200 -1.64 -4.08 23.67
CA GLN A 200 -1.63 -4.50 25.08
C GLN A 200 -2.40 -5.80 25.33
N THR A 201 -3.07 -6.37 24.33
CA THR A 201 -3.78 -7.65 24.42
C THR A 201 -2.97 -8.78 23.78
N ASP A 202 -3.32 -10.03 24.07
CA ASP A 202 -2.84 -11.19 23.29
C ASP A 202 -3.65 -11.34 21.98
N PHE A 203 -3.55 -10.33 21.13
CA PHE A 203 -4.35 -10.24 19.90
C PHE A 203 -4.04 -11.36 18.89
N GLN A 204 -2.87 -12.01 18.98
CA GLN A 204 -2.53 -13.11 18.08
C GLN A 204 -3.31 -14.38 18.44
N SER A 205 -3.39 -14.69 19.73
CA SER A 205 -4.22 -15.79 20.23
C SER A 205 -5.71 -15.47 20.06
N ASP A 206 -6.16 -14.29 20.47
CA ASP A 206 -7.57 -13.87 20.36
C ASP A 206 -8.06 -13.80 18.91
N TYR A 207 -7.18 -13.57 17.93
CA TYR A 207 -7.54 -13.64 16.51
C TYR A 207 -8.01 -15.03 16.07
N LEU A 208 -7.47 -16.10 16.65
CA LEU A 208 -7.88 -17.47 16.33
C LEU A 208 -9.33 -17.75 16.75
N GLU A 209 -9.77 -17.10 17.83
CA GLU A 209 -11.11 -17.25 18.39
C GLU A 209 -12.10 -16.23 17.80
N ASN A 210 -11.65 -14.98 17.64
CA ASN A 210 -12.48 -13.82 17.29
C ASN A 210 -12.01 -13.08 16.01
N PRO A 211 -11.81 -13.76 14.86
CA PRO A 211 -11.20 -13.15 13.67
C PRO A 211 -12.00 -11.97 13.09
N LYS A 212 -13.33 -11.98 13.26
CA LYS A 212 -14.23 -10.92 12.76
C LYS A 212 -13.96 -9.56 13.40
N TYR A 213 -13.57 -9.55 14.68
CA TYR A 213 -13.22 -8.33 15.39
C TYR A 213 -12.02 -7.65 14.70
N TYR A 214 -10.93 -8.39 14.53
CA TYR A 214 -9.70 -7.90 13.92
C TYR A 214 -9.86 -7.51 12.46
N GLN A 215 -10.65 -8.26 11.69
CA GLN A 215 -11.01 -7.85 10.32
C GLN A 215 -11.73 -6.50 10.31
N SER A 216 -12.70 -6.31 11.21
CA SER A 216 -13.42 -5.03 11.34
C SER A 216 -12.48 -3.90 11.78
N PHE A 217 -11.57 -4.18 12.71
CA PHE A 217 -10.55 -3.24 13.18
C PHE A 217 -9.58 -2.82 12.07
N LEU A 218 -9.06 -3.77 11.28
CA LEU A 218 -8.20 -3.52 10.12
C LEU A 218 -8.96 -2.72 9.05
N LEU A 219 -10.23 -3.03 8.80
CA LEU A 219 -11.07 -2.30 7.86
C LEU A 219 -11.34 -0.86 8.32
N LYS A 220 -11.60 -0.63 9.62
CA LYS A 220 -11.78 0.70 10.23
C LYS A 220 -10.58 1.60 9.91
N TRP A 221 -9.37 1.06 9.98
CA TRP A 221 -8.13 1.81 9.81
C TRP A 221 -7.39 1.53 8.49
N LYS A 222 -8.07 1.00 7.47
CA LYS A 222 -7.45 0.60 6.17
C LYS A 222 -6.69 1.72 5.44
N ASN A 223 -7.04 2.97 5.70
CA ASN A 223 -6.42 4.14 5.07
C ASN A 223 -5.23 4.68 5.88
N GLU A 224 -5.01 4.17 7.09
CA GLU A 224 -3.89 4.56 7.94
C GLU A 224 -2.62 3.91 7.42
N ASN A 225 -1.67 4.74 6.98
CA ASN A 225 -0.46 4.29 6.30
C ASN A 225 0.80 4.52 7.16
N SER A 226 0.70 4.22 8.46
CA SER A 226 1.83 4.30 9.39
C SER A 226 2.60 2.98 9.46
N SER A 227 3.85 3.05 9.92
CA SER A 227 4.67 1.85 10.17
C SER A 227 4.01 0.90 11.17
N TYR A 228 3.33 1.44 12.19
CA TYR A 228 2.65 0.66 13.22
C TYR A 228 1.55 -0.21 12.62
N PHE A 229 0.65 0.36 11.82
CA PHE A 229 -0.44 -0.39 11.18
C PHE A 229 0.08 -1.38 10.14
N SER A 230 1.13 -1.02 9.42
CA SER A 230 1.78 -1.93 8.46
C SER A 230 2.38 -3.15 9.17
N SER A 231 3.10 -2.93 10.27
CA SER A 231 3.66 -4.02 11.09
C SER A 231 2.58 -4.87 11.76
N PHE A 232 1.48 -4.25 12.20
CA PHE A 232 0.33 -4.95 12.78
C PHE A 232 -0.37 -5.83 11.74
N GLN A 233 -0.69 -5.30 10.57
CA GLN A 233 -1.41 -6.02 9.51
C GLN A 233 -0.62 -7.25 9.04
N GLN A 234 0.70 -7.17 8.98
CA GLN A 234 1.58 -8.28 8.60
C GLN A 234 1.51 -9.48 9.56
N LYS A 235 1.00 -9.30 10.78
CA LYS A 235 0.85 -10.39 11.76
C LYS A 235 -0.36 -11.28 11.49
N PHE A 236 -1.26 -10.86 10.60
CA PHE A 236 -2.44 -11.61 10.22
C PHE A 236 -2.23 -12.24 8.83
N PRO A 237 -2.84 -13.40 8.56
CA PRO A 237 -2.86 -13.96 7.21
C PRO A 237 -3.38 -12.90 6.25
N ALA A 238 -2.70 -12.73 5.10
CA ALA A 238 -3.19 -11.84 4.05
C ALA A 238 -4.66 -12.19 3.79
N GLU A 239 -5.54 -11.19 3.94
CA GLU A 239 -6.93 -11.36 3.58
C GLU A 239 -6.92 -11.75 2.11
N ASN A 240 -7.29 -13.01 1.82
CA ASN A 240 -7.45 -13.50 0.47
C ASN A 240 -8.65 -12.74 -0.12
N HIS A 241 -8.46 -11.47 -0.50
CA HIS A 241 -9.33 -10.87 -1.47
C HIS A 241 -9.29 -11.81 -2.66
N PRO A 242 -10.41 -12.45 -3.03
CA PRO A 242 -10.42 -13.27 -4.23
C PRO A 242 -9.87 -12.40 -5.34
N LEU A 243 -8.86 -12.91 -6.06
CA LEU A 243 -8.15 -12.21 -7.14
C LEU A 243 -9.12 -11.61 -8.20
N PHE A 244 -10.38 -12.04 -8.17
CA PHE A 244 -11.48 -11.51 -8.94
C PHE A 244 -12.58 -10.98 -8.02
N THR A 245 -12.58 -9.68 -7.77
CA THR A 245 -13.77 -8.98 -7.26
C THR A 245 -14.89 -9.04 -8.31
N VAL A 246 -16.16 -9.06 -7.89
CA VAL A 246 -17.34 -9.27 -8.78
C VAL A 246 -17.45 -8.22 -9.91
N ASN A 247 -16.78 -7.07 -9.79
CA ASN A 247 -16.65 -6.11 -10.89
C ASN A 247 -15.57 -6.52 -11.89
N ASN A 248 -14.43 -7.07 -11.45
CA ASN A 248 -13.38 -7.59 -12.32
C ASN A 248 -13.78 -8.87 -13.06
N THR A 249 -14.68 -9.70 -12.50
CA THR A 249 -15.17 -10.91 -13.19
C THR A 249 -15.94 -10.56 -14.46
N LYS A 250 -16.72 -9.48 -14.47
CA LYS A 250 -17.44 -9.03 -15.67
C LYS A 250 -16.48 -8.60 -16.79
N TYR A 251 -15.43 -7.84 -16.45
CA TYR A 251 -14.42 -7.43 -17.43
C TYR A 251 -13.60 -8.61 -17.95
N PHE A 252 -13.23 -9.54 -17.06
CA PHE A 252 -12.48 -10.73 -17.44
C PHE A 252 -13.28 -11.64 -18.40
N VAL A 253 -14.56 -11.89 -18.09
CA VAL A 253 -15.46 -12.64 -18.98
C VAL A 253 -15.62 -11.93 -20.32
N PHE A 254 -15.70 -10.60 -20.33
CA PHE A 254 -15.77 -9.82 -21.57
C PHE A 254 -14.51 -9.96 -22.43
N VAL A 255 -13.32 -9.88 -21.82
CA VAL A 255 -12.03 -10.03 -22.51
C VAL A 255 -11.85 -11.44 -23.07
N VAL A 256 -12.18 -12.48 -22.29
CA VAL A 256 -12.09 -13.88 -22.74
C VAL A 256 -13.07 -14.15 -23.89
N SER A 257 -14.30 -13.63 -23.79
CA SER A 257 -15.31 -13.74 -24.85
C SER A 257 -14.85 -13.02 -26.13
N PHE A 258 -14.25 -11.84 -26.00
CA PHE A 258 -13.71 -11.07 -27.12
C PHE A 258 -12.54 -11.76 -27.82
N ILE A 259 -11.61 -12.35 -27.05
CA ILE A 259 -10.49 -13.14 -27.59
C ILE A 259 -11.02 -14.39 -28.31
N GLY A 260 -12.03 -15.06 -27.73
CA GLY A 260 -12.70 -16.20 -28.35
C GLY A 260 -13.34 -15.83 -29.70
N LEU A 261 -14.05 -14.71 -29.76
CA LEU A 261 -14.65 -14.19 -31.00
C LEU A 261 -13.60 -13.84 -32.05
N LEU A 262 -12.48 -13.22 -31.64
CA LEU A 262 -11.37 -12.94 -32.55
C LEU A 262 -10.74 -14.23 -33.10
N ALA A 263 -10.49 -15.23 -32.25
CA ALA A 263 -9.95 -16.51 -32.69
C ALA A 263 -10.90 -17.23 -33.68
N ILE A 264 -12.20 -17.23 -33.41
CA ILE A 264 -13.22 -17.78 -34.32
C ILE A 264 -13.23 -17.04 -35.65
N SER A 265 -13.17 -15.70 -35.64
CA SER A 265 -13.16 -14.90 -36.87
C SER A 265 -11.92 -15.19 -37.74
N VAL A 266 -10.77 -15.41 -37.11
CA VAL A 266 -9.52 -15.77 -37.78
C VAL A 266 -9.60 -17.18 -38.37
N LEU A 267 -10.14 -18.15 -37.62
CA LEU A 267 -10.36 -19.51 -38.12
C LEU A 267 -11.33 -19.55 -39.32
N LEU A 268 -12.42 -18.78 -39.27
CA LEU A 268 -13.38 -18.67 -40.38
C LEU A 268 -12.74 -18.02 -41.62
N TYR A 269 -11.90 -16.99 -41.42
CA TYR A 269 -11.15 -16.37 -42.51
C TYR A 269 -10.20 -17.35 -43.20
N PHE A 270 -9.46 -18.16 -42.43
CA PHE A 270 -8.57 -19.17 -42.98
C PHE A 270 -9.32 -20.32 -43.69
N LYS A 271 -10.47 -20.76 -43.15
CA LYS A 271 -11.31 -21.80 -43.77
C LYS A 271 -11.85 -21.36 -45.14
N LYS A 272 -12.35 -20.12 -45.24
CA LYS A 272 -12.86 -19.56 -46.51
C LYS A 272 -11.77 -19.41 -47.58
N LYS A 273 -10.52 -19.19 -47.16
CA LYS A 273 -9.38 -19.07 -48.08
C LYS A 273 -8.90 -20.42 -48.63
N SER A 274 -8.92 -21.48 -47.81
CA SER A 274 -8.57 -22.84 -48.25
C SER A 274 -9.53 -23.38 -49.31
N GLN A 275 -10.83 -23.12 -49.13
CA GLN A 275 -11.89 -23.62 -50.02
C GLN A 275 -11.82 -23.05 -51.45
N LYS A 276 -11.23 -21.87 -51.66
CA LYS A 276 -11.07 -21.27 -53.00
C LYS A 276 -10.05 -22.01 -53.87
N VAL A 277 -9.00 -22.58 -53.27
CA VAL A 277 -7.96 -23.33 -54.00
C VAL A 277 -8.47 -24.72 -54.38
N GLU A 278 -9.38 -25.27 -53.58
CA GLU A 278 -10.00 -26.57 -53.85
C GLU A 278 -10.88 -26.59 -55.10
N GLN A 279 -11.34 -25.43 -55.58
CA GLN A 279 -12.19 -25.28 -56.78
C GLN A 279 -11.44 -25.46 -58.12
N LEU A 280 -10.11 -25.57 -58.10
CA LEU A 280 -9.32 -25.84 -59.29
C LEU A 280 -9.28 -27.35 -59.60
N SER A 281 -9.50 -27.69 -60.87
CA SER A 281 -9.30 -29.04 -61.39
C SER A 281 -7.82 -29.46 -61.30
N ILE A 282 -7.54 -30.75 -61.43
CA ILE A 282 -6.17 -31.30 -61.39
C ILE A 282 -5.26 -30.62 -62.42
N GLN A 283 -5.77 -30.41 -63.64
CA GLN A 283 -5.02 -29.72 -64.70
C GLN A 283 -4.86 -28.22 -64.41
N GLU A 284 -5.89 -27.56 -63.89
CA GLU A 284 -5.82 -26.14 -63.52
C GLU A 284 -4.83 -25.89 -62.38
N ARG A 285 -4.71 -26.80 -61.41
CA ARG A 285 -3.69 -26.72 -60.34
C ARG A 285 -2.29 -26.83 -60.91
N LYS A 286 -2.04 -27.81 -61.79
CA LYS A 286 -0.73 -27.99 -62.45
C LYS A 286 -0.34 -26.73 -63.23
N ILE A 287 -1.26 -26.18 -64.03
CA ILE A 287 -1.03 -24.94 -64.78
C ILE A 287 -0.80 -23.75 -63.83
N PHE A 288 -1.56 -23.67 -62.74
CA PHE A 288 -1.42 -22.61 -61.74
C PHE A 288 -0.05 -22.63 -61.04
N ASP A 289 0.49 -23.80 -60.71
CA ASP A 289 1.83 -23.93 -60.13
C ASP A 289 2.92 -23.48 -61.10
N LEU A 290 2.79 -23.79 -62.40
CA LEU A 290 3.72 -23.31 -63.42
C LEU A 290 3.64 -21.77 -63.59
N ILE A 291 2.44 -21.18 -63.48
CA ILE A 291 2.28 -19.71 -63.46
C ILE A 291 3.00 -19.10 -62.25
N ARG A 292 2.88 -19.72 -61.06
CA ARG A 292 3.54 -19.27 -59.83
C ARG A 292 5.06 -19.32 -59.92
N ASN A 293 5.59 -20.32 -60.63
CA ASN A 293 7.02 -20.46 -60.94
C ASN A 293 7.51 -19.45 -62.00
N GLY A 294 6.62 -18.61 -62.54
CA GLY A 294 6.97 -17.53 -63.46
C GLY A 294 6.85 -17.89 -64.94
N LEU A 295 6.59 -19.14 -65.31
CA LEU A 295 6.62 -19.62 -66.69
C LEU A 295 5.55 -18.96 -67.57
N SER A 296 5.95 -18.37 -68.68
CA SER A 296 5.05 -17.80 -69.69
C SER A 296 4.08 -18.83 -70.25
N ASN A 297 2.97 -18.38 -70.83
CA ASN A 297 1.97 -19.28 -71.42
C ASN A 297 2.57 -20.16 -72.55
N LYS A 298 3.66 -19.70 -73.20
CA LYS A 298 4.40 -20.49 -74.21
C LYS A 298 5.21 -21.61 -73.56
N GLU A 299 5.88 -21.34 -72.44
CA GLU A 299 6.63 -22.35 -71.69
C GLU A 299 5.69 -23.36 -71.02
N ILE A 300 4.54 -22.91 -70.50
CA ILE A 300 3.49 -23.80 -69.95
C ILE A 300 2.92 -24.72 -71.05
N SER A 301 2.71 -24.19 -72.26
CA SER A 301 2.24 -24.95 -73.41
C SER A 301 3.20 -26.09 -73.77
N ALA A 302 4.50 -25.81 -73.75
CA ALA A 302 5.54 -26.81 -73.97
C ALA A 302 5.61 -27.84 -72.82
N GLU A 303 5.58 -27.39 -71.56
CA GLU A 303 5.71 -28.26 -70.38
C GLU A 303 4.51 -29.21 -70.21
N CYS A 304 3.32 -28.75 -70.58
CA CYS A 304 2.09 -29.53 -70.46
C CYS A 304 1.67 -30.21 -71.78
N ASN A 305 2.42 -30.06 -72.87
CA ASN A 305 2.10 -30.58 -74.20
C ASN A 305 0.67 -30.26 -74.65
N ILE A 306 0.24 -29.02 -74.47
CA ILE A 306 -1.10 -28.53 -74.86
C ILE A 306 -0.99 -27.25 -75.68
N GLU A 307 -1.98 -26.96 -76.53
CA GLU A 307 -1.98 -25.75 -77.34
C GLU A 307 -2.01 -24.46 -76.49
N LEU A 308 -1.39 -23.40 -77.02
CA LEU A 308 -1.33 -22.09 -76.37
C LEU A 308 -2.72 -21.47 -76.12
N THR A 309 -3.67 -21.73 -77.02
CA THR A 309 -5.09 -21.37 -76.92
C THR A 309 -5.73 -22.03 -75.68
N THR A 310 -5.48 -23.32 -75.50
CA THR A 310 -5.95 -24.12 -74.35
C THR A 310 -5.34 -23.62 -73.05
N VAL A 311 -4.04 -23.27 -73.04
CA VAL A 311 -3.40 -22.64 -71.86
C VAL A 311 -4.09 -21.32 -71.50
N LYS A 312 -4.38 -20.45 -72.47
CA LYS A 312 -5.07 -19.17 -72.21
C LYS A 312 -6.46 -19.39 -71.63
N SER A 313 -7.21 -20.38 -72.12
CA SER A 313 -8.51 -20.75 -71.57
C SER A 313 -8.41 -21.23 -70.12
N HIS A 314 -7.45 -22.10 -69.80
CA HIS A 314 -7.21 -22.54 -68.42
C HIS A 314 -6.80 -21.38 -67.51
N VAL A 315 -5.90 -20.49 -67.96
CA VAL A 315 -5.49 -19.29 -67.21
C VAL A 315 -6.70 -18.40 -66.91
N SER A 316 -7.57 -18.17 -67.89
CA SER A 316 -8.79 -17.38 -67.71
C SER A 316 -9.72 -18.02 -66.68
N SER A 317 -9.95 -19.33 -66.77
CA SER A 317 -10.76 -20.08 -65.81
C SER A 317 -10.17 -20.05 -64.40
N ILE A 318 -8.85 -20.18 -64.26
CA ILE A 318 -8.14 -20.07 -62.97
C ILE A 318 -8.32 -18.68 -62.37
N TYR A 319 -8.16 -17.62 -63.17
CA TYR A 319 -8.33 -16.24 -62.69
C TYR A 319 -9.77 -15.96 -62.27
N ALA A 320 -10.75 -16.47 -63.01
CA ALA A 320 -12.16 -16.37 -62.63
C ALA A 320 -12.46 -17.11 -61.32
N LYS A 321 -11.99 -18.36 -61.17
CA LYS A 321 -12.21 -19.19 -59.97
C LYS A 321 -11.51 -18.63 -58.72
N LEU A 322 -10.29 -18.15 -58.87
CA LEU A 322 -9.50 -17.58 -57.76
C LEU A 322 -9.74 -16.08 -57.54
N GLN A 323 -10.56 -15.42 -58.37
CA GLN A 323 -10.82 -13.98 -58.37
C GLN A 323 -9.55 -13.12 -58.50
N LEU A 324 -8.64 -13.53 -59.39
CA LEU A 324 -7.39 -12.84 -59.68
C LEU A 324 -7.55 -11.90 -60.86
N LYS A 325 -6.95 -10.70 -60.78
CA LYS A 325 -7.05 -9.69 -61.83
C LYS A 325 -5.81 -9.62 -62.71
N SER A 326 -4.68 -10.13 -62.22
CA SER A 326 -3.42 -10.09 -62.94
C SER A 326 -2.56 -11.33 -62.69
N ARG A 327 -1.62 -11.55 -63.61
CA ARG A 327 -0.58 -12.57 -63.48
C ARG A 327 0.31 -12.33 -62.25
N LYS A 328 0.54 -11.07 -61.90
CA LYS A 328 1.28 -10.69 -60.68
C LYS A 328 0.53 -11.13 -59.43
N ASP A 329 -0.80 -11.05 -59.42
CA ASP A 329 -1.63 -11.56 -58.33
C ASP A 329 -1.54 -13.09 -58.22
N ALA A 330 -1.47 -13.79 -59.35
CA ALA A 330 -1.30 -15.24 -59.39
C ALA A 330 0.06 -15.69 -58.84
N ILE A 331 1.15 -15.00 -59.20
CA ILE A 331 2.50 -15.30 -58.70
C ILE A 331 2.60 -15.06 -57.20
N ASN A 332 2.03 -13.96 -56.70
CA ASN A 332 2.03 -13.62 -55.27
C ASN A 332 0.95 -14.36 -54.46
N PHE A 333 0.22 -15.27 -55.09
CA PHE A 333 -0.85 -16.01 -54.43
C PHE A 333 -0.25 -17.03 -53.45
N LYS A 334 -0.40 -16.77 -52.15
CA LYS A 334 0.09 -17.64 -51.08
C LYS A 334 -0.84 -18.84 -50.90
N THR A 335 -0.47 -19.98 -51.48
CA THR A 335 -0.97 -21.30 -51.08
C THR A 335 -0.02 -21.92 -50.05
N LYS A 336 -0.57 -22.69 -49.11
CA LYS A 336 0.23 -23.61 -48.29
C LYS A 336 0.80 -24.63 -49.27
N SER A 337 2.13 -24.77 -49.36
CA SER A 337 2.73 -25.90 -50.07
C SER A 337 2.18 -27.17 -49.44
N LEU A 338 1.69 -28.09 -50.27
CA LEU A 338 1.20 -29.40 -49.84
C LEU A 338 2.27 -30.16 -49.05
#